data_AF-A0A0K6ITY3-F1
#
_entry.id   AF-A0A0K6ITY3-F1
#
_cell.length_a   1.000
_cell.length_b   1.000
_cell.length_c   1.000
_cell.angle_alpha   90.00
_cell.angle_beta   90.00
_cell.angle_gamma   90.00
#
_symmetry.space_group_name_H-M   'P 1'
#
loop_
_entity.id
_entity.type
_entity.pdbx_description
1 polymer ?
#
loop_
_entity_poly.entity_id
_entity_poly.type
_entity_poly.pdbx_seq_one_letter_code
_entity_poly.pdbx_strand_id
1 'polypeptide(L)'
;MHHSVCLKMTTLTSQEMLAQWQQHNPQFKETLRLLETDWPHALASVYCLADYLTDAFTLDGHSIFDLCLCNGLGSYEEVSCDDDSVRLWHFIEALTWTAASALTGIRLRDPDHFEWAAVDGVYFYSWIRNRPNRMGYLAEGRIDVRYVSGHTTTKRLQQVIKARIMTPTVAAMLARVEEDVWHEQA
;
A
#
# COMPACT_ATOMS: atom_id res chain seq x y z
N MET A 1 19.01 10.27 6.73
CA MET A 1 19.25 9.71 5.39
C MET A 1 17.99 9.94 4.58
N HIS A 2 18.08 10.46 3.36
CA HIS A 2 16.91 10.53 2.48
C HIS A 2 16.69 9.14 1.90
N HIS A 3 15.68 8.42 2.39
CA HIS A 3 15.25 7.19 1.75
C HIS A 3 14.86 7.52 0.30
N SER A 4 15.37 6.75 -0.66
CA SER A 4 15.20 7.03 -2.08
C SER A 4 14.10 6.13 -2.63
N VAL A 5 13.00 6.75 -3.07
CA VAL A 5 11.99 6.05 -3.86
C VAL A 5 12.46 6.00 -5.31
N CYS A 6 12.49 4.80 -5.86
CA CYS A 6 12.84 4.53 -7.24
C CYS A 6 11.71 3.77 -7.93
N LEU A 7 11.67 3.88 -9.25
CA LEU A 7 10.77 3.12 -10.12
C LEU A 7 11.56 2.04 -10.87
N LYS A 8 10.99 0.84 -10.94
CA LYS A 8 11.39 -0.20 -11.88
C LYS A 8 10.24 -0.54 -12.83
N MET A 9 10.56 -1.28 -13.89
CA MET A 9 9.53 -1.80 -14.79
C MET A 9 8.53 -2.67 -14.01
N THR A 10 7.23 -2.42 -14.23
CA THR A 10 6.19 -3.30 -13.71
C THR A 10 6.06 -4.53 -14.60
N THR A 11 6.08 -5.71 -13.98
CA THR A 11 6.04 -6.99 -14.70
C THR A 11 4.98 -7.93 -14.17
N LEU A 12 4.40 -7.62 -13.01
CA LEU A 12 3.54 -8.52 -12.27
C LEU A 12 2.14 -7.93 -12.12
N THR A 13 1.14 -8.78 -12.25
CA THR A 13 -0.22 -8.52 -11.78
C THR A 13 -0.28 -8.54 -10.25
N SER A 14 -1.33 -7.97 -9.66
CA SER A 14 -1.53 -8.00 -8.21
C SER A 14 -1.58 -9.42 -7.61
N GLN A 15 -2.07 -10.41 -8.38
CA GLN A 15 -2.04 -11.82 -7.99
C GLN A 15 -0.62 -12.39 -8.00
N GLU A 16 0.16 -12.12 -9.04
CA GLU A 16 1.55 -12.57 -9.14
C GLU A 16 2.44 -11.92 -8.08
N MET A 17 2.20 -10.65 -7.76
CA MET A 17 2.89 -9.94 -6.68
C MET A 17 2.68 -10.65 -5.33
N LEU A 18 1.43 -10.97 -4.98
CA LEU A 18 1.14 -11.65 -3.72
C LEU A 18 1.72 -13.08 -3.70
N ALA A 19 1.59 -13.82 -4.81
CA ALA A 19 2.14 -15.17 -4.93
C ALA A 19 3.67 -15.19 -4.78
N GLN A 20 4.37 -14.24 -5.43
CA GLN A 20 5.81 -14.09 -5.30
C GLN A 20 6.21 -13.66 -3.88
N TRP A 21 5.47 -12.72 -3.28
CA TRP A 21 5.72 -12.31 -1.90
C TRP A 21 5.61 -13.48 -0.91
N GLN A 22 4.60 -14.33 -1.07
CA GLN A 22 4.39 -15.51 -0.22
C GLN A 22 5.54 -16.52 -0.33
N GLN A 23 6.14 -16.67 -1.51
CA GLN A 23 7.31 -17.54 -1.70
C GLN A 23 8.55 -17.03 -0.95
N HIS A 24 8.75 -15.72 -0.92
CA HIS A 24 9.90 -15.10 -0.26
C HIS A 24 9.70 -14.91 1.25
N ASN A 25 8.45 -14.96 1.74
CA ASN A 25 8.12 -14.71 3.14
C ASN A 25 7.37 -15.91 3.77
N PRO A 26 7.98 -17.11 3.81
CA PRO A 26 7.31 -18.31 4.31
C PRO A 26 6.91 -18.22 5.78
N GLN A 27 7.54 -17.34 6.56
CA GLN A 27 7.21 -17.12 7.98
C GLN A 27 5.78 -16.61 8.18
N PHE A 28 5.24 -15.83 7.24
CA PHE A 28 3.89 -15.27 7.32
C PHE A 28 2.82 -16.16 6.69
N LYS A 29 3.18 -17.37 6.24
CA LYS A 29 2.27 -18.23 5.48
C LYS A 29 0.98 -18.56 6.23
N GLU A 30 1.09 -18.89 7.52
CA GLU A 30 -0.10 -19.24 8.32
C GLU A 30 -0.95 -18.01 8.62
N THR A 31 -0.33 -16.88 8.93
CA THR A 31 -1.02 -15.61 9.19
C THR A 31 -1.75 -15.10 7.97
N LEU A 32 -1.13 -15.19 6.79
CA LEU A 32 -1.78 -14.86 5.52
C LEU A 32 -2.98 -15.79 5.29
N ARG A 33 -2.85 -17.09 5.56
CA ARG A 33 -3.95 -18.05 5.41
C ARG A 33 -5.12 -17.75 6.34
N LEU A 34 -4.86 -17.35 7.59
CA LEU A 34 -5.90 -16.90 8.52
C LEU A 34 -6.60 -15.65 7.98
N LEU A 35 -5.85 -14.66 7.52
CA LEU A 35 -6.41 -13.46 6.90
C LEU A 35 -7.27 -13.78 5.66
N GLU A 36 -6.84 -14.72 4.82
CA GLU A 36 -7.59 -15.19 3.65
C GLU A 36 -8.91 -15.87 4.03
N THR A 37 -8.92 -16.64 5.13
CA THR A 37 -10.07 -17.44 5.56
C THR A 37 -11.08 -16.59 6.33
N ASP A 38 -10.58 -15.81 7.30
CA ASP A 38 -11.42 -15.08 8.25
C ASP A 38 -11.80 -13.70 7.71
N TRP A 39 -10.94 -13.12 6.87
CA TRP A 39 -11.07 -11.75 6.38
C TRP A 39 -10.82 -11.61 4.86
N PRO A 40 -11.59 -12.30 4.00
CA PRO A 40 -11.40 -12.23 2.54
C PRO A 40 -11.50 -10.80 1.97
N HIS A 41 -12.24 -9.92 2.65
CA HIS A 41 -12.33 -8.50 2.30
C HIS A 41 -11.06 -7.69 2.63
N ALA A 42 -10.28 -8.12 3.62
CA ALA A 42 -8.96 -7.56 3.91
C ALA A 42 -7.96 -7.96 2.81
N LEU A 43 -8.01 -9.22 2.37
CA LEU A 43 -7.24 -9.68 1.22
C LEU A 43 -7.59 -8.91 -0.07
N ALA A 44 -8.87 -8.63 -0.30
CA ALA A 44 -9.27 -7.76 -1.42
C ALA A 44 -8.62 -6.37 -1.32
N SER A 45 -8.47 -5.84 -0.10
CA SER A 45 -7.78 -4.56 0.13
C SER A 45 -6.27 -4.63 -0.15
N VAL A 46 -5.65 -5.80 0.09
CA VAL A 46 -4.25 -6.08 -0.31
C VAL A 46 -4.10 -6.05 -1.82
N TYR A 47 -5.01 -6.66 -2.58
CA TYR A 47 -4.97 -6.60 -4.05
C TYR A 47 -5.16 -5.17 -4.56
N CYS A 48 -6.08 -4.40 -3.96
CA CYS A 48 -6.22 -2.98 -4.28
C CYS A 48 -4.93 -2.20 -3.98
N LEU A 49 -4.23 -2.49 -2.89
CA LEU A 49 -2.91 -1.88 -2.62
C LEU A 49 -1.87 -2.29 -3.67
N ALA A 50 -1.85 -3.57 -4.07
CA ALA A 50 -0.97 -4.07 -5.11
C ALA A 50 -1.21 -3.35 -6.45
N ASP A 51 -2.45 -3.05 -6.83
CA ASP A 51 -2.72 -2.25 -8.04
C ASP A 51 -2.42 -0.76 -7.83
N TYR A 52 -2.60 -0.26 -6.60
CA TYR A 52 -2.32 1.14 -6.26
C TYR A 52 -0.83 1.46 -6.36
N LEU A 53 0.04 0.52 -5.92
CA LEU A 53 1.50 0.64 -5.95
C LEU A 53 2.11 0.02 -7.22
N THR A 54 1.63 -1.14 -7.65
CA THR A 54 2.33 -2.11 -8.52
C THR A 54 3.66 -2.59 -7.93
N ASP A 55 4.33 -3.52 -8.61
CA ASP A 55 5.70 -3.92 -8.28
C ASP A 55 6.73 -2.84 -8.64
N ALA A 56 6.35 -1.74 -9.30
CA ALA A 56 7.28 -0.72 -9.78
C ALA A 56 7.95 0.09 -8.66
N PHE A 57 7.26 0.34 -7.54
CA PHE A 57 7.78 1.21 -6.47
C PHE A 57 8.75 0.47 -5.55
N THR A 58 9.94 1.01 -5.43
CA THR A 58 10.94 0.55 -4.45
C THR A 58 11.39 1.68 -3.53
N LEU A 59 11.61 1.37 -2.25
CA LEU A 59 12.23 2.22 -1.25
C LEU A 59 13.57 1.60 -0.85
N ASP A 60 14.66 2.29 -1.12
CA ASP A 60 16.03 1.78 -0.89
C ASP A 60 16.27 0.38 -1.50
N GLY A 61 15.68 0.13 -2.66
CA GLY A 61 15.78 -1.14 -3.39
C GLY A 61 14.78 -2.22 -2.96
N HIS A 62 13.99 -2.01 -1.90
CA HIS A 62 12.95 -2.93 -1.46
C HIS A 62 11.59 -2.54 -2.02
N SER A 63 10.81 -3.52 -2.49
CA SER A 63 9.43 -3.30 -2.94
C SER A 63 8.60 -2.65 -1.82
N ILE A 64 7.96 -1.51 -2.12
CA ILE A 64 7.09 -0.84 -1.13
C ILE A 64 5.90 -1.73 -0.78
N PHE A 65 5.38 -2.50 -1.75
CA PHE A 65 4.33 -3.50 -1.48
C PHE A 65 4.78 -4.54 -0.47
N ASP A 66 6.01 -5.06 -0.60
CA ASP A 66 6.55 -6.08 0.30
C ASP A 66 6.70 -5.52 1.73
N LEU A 67 7.20 -4.29 1.85
CA LEU A 67 7.31 -3.59 3.14
C LEU A 67 5.94 -3.41 3.80
N CYS A 68 4.92 -3.04 3.01
CA CYS A 68 3.56 -2.87 3.53
C CYS A 68 2.98 -4.18 4.06
N LEU A 69 3.15 -5.29 3.33
CA LEU A 69 2.65 -6.60 3.77
C LEU A 69 3.39 -7.14 4.99
N CYS A 70 4.72 -7.03 5.02
CA CYS A 70 5.52 -7.47 6.16
C CYS A 70 5.12 -6.69 7.43
N ASN A 71 4.99 -5.37 7.33
CA ASN A 71 4.59 -4.56 8.48
C ASN A 71 3.14 -4.81 8.90
N GLY A 72 2.23 -4.94 7.93
CA GLY A 72 0.81 -5.26 8.21
C GLY A 72 0.67 -6.58 8.96
N LEU A 73 1.24 -7.66 8.43
CA LEU A 73 1.12 -8.99 9.03
C LEU A 73 1.91 -9.11 10.33
N GLY A 74 3.06 -8.44 10.44
CA GLY A 74 3.79 -8.32 11.70
C GLY A 74 2.94 -7.68 12.81
N SER A 75 2.28 -6.55 12.51
CA SER A 75 1.37 -5.92 13.48
C SER A 75 0.16 -6.79 13.80
N TYR A 76 -0.36 -7.56 12.86
CA TYR A 76 -1.46 -8.51 13.10
C TYR A 76 -1.06 -9.65 14.05
N GLU A 77 0.19 -10.11 14.00
CA GLU A 77 0.75 -11.15 14.88
C GLU A 77 1.09 -10.61 16.28
N GLU A 78 1.61 -9.38 16.37
CA GLU A 78 2.01 -8.75 17.64
C GLU A 78 0.83 -8.63 18.63
N VAL A 79 -0.38 -8.35 18.12
CA VAL A 79 -1.61 -8.24 18.93
C VAL A 79 -2.45 -9.54 18.93
N SER A 80 -1.80 -10.70 18.84
CA SER A 80 -2.49 -12.01 18.72
C SER A 80 -3.47 -12.38 19.85
N CYS A 81 -3.39 -11.72 21.01
CA CYS A 81 -4.31 -11.92 22.13
C CYS A 81 -5.58 -11.04 22.07
N ASP A 82 -5.62 -10.07 21.16
CA ASP A 82 -6.72 -9.12 21.03
C ASP A 82 -7.86 -9.68 20.17
N ASP A 83 -9.01 -9.01 20.19
CA ASP A 83 -10.14 -9.35 19.33
C ASP A 83 -9.75 -9.30 17.84
N ASP A 84 -10.30 -10.20 17.03
CA ASP A 84 -9.94 -10.30 15.61
C ASP A 84 -10.21 -9.00 14.83
N SER A 85 -11.21 -8.20 15.23
CA SER A 85 -11.46 -6.89 14.61
C SER A 85 -10.37 -5.88 14.95
N VAL A 86 -9.81 -5.92 16.16
CA VAL A 86 -8.67 -5.09 16.61
C VAL A 86 -7.40 -5.52 15.89
N ARG A 87 -7.16 -6.83 15.77
CA ARG A 87 -6.03 -7.38 15.00
C ARG A 87 -6.07 -6.93 13.55
N LEU A 88 -7.24 -7.03 12.92
CA LEU A 88 -7.44 -6.56 11.55
C LEU A 88 -7.31 -5.02 11.43
N TRP A 89 -7.70 -4.26 12.46
CA TRP A 89 -7.43 -2.83 12.51
C TRP A 89 -5.93 -2.51 12.50
N HIS A 90 -5.15 -3.18 13.35
CA HIS A 90 -3.69 -3.05 13.36
C HIS A 90 -3.05 -3.42 12.02
N PHE A 91 -3.54 -4.49 11.36
CA PHE A 91 -3.11 -4.87 10.02
C PHE A 91 -3.29 -3.74 9.00
N ILE A 92 -4.50 -3.18 8.89
CA ILE A 92 -4.81 -2.13 7.90
C ILE A 92 -4.08 -0.82 8.24
N GLU A 93 -3.97 -0.47 9.52
CA GLU A 93 -3.19 0.69 9.98
C GLU A 93 -1.74 0.60 9.53
N ALA A 94 -1.03 -0.47 9.91
CA ALA A 94 0.38 -0.65 9.60
C ALA A 94 0.64 -0.74 8.09
N LEU A 95 -0.22 -1.46 7.36
CA LEU A 95 -0.16 -1.59 5.90
C LEU A 95 -0.29 -0.23 5.20
N THR A 96 -1.31 0.55 5.56
CA THR A 96 -1.57 1.86 4.93
C THR A 96 -0.60 2.94 5.38
N TRP A 97 -0.15 2.89 6.64
CA TRP A 97 0.85 3.82 7.17
C TRP A 97 2.20 3.63 6.49
N THR A 98 2.60 2.38 6.24
CA THR A 98 3.85 2.07 5.53
C THR A 98 3.82 2.62 4.11
N ALA A 99 2.73 2.39 3.37
CA ALA A 99 2.54 2.93 2.03
C ALA A 99 2.56 4.46 2.03
N ALA A 100 1.82 5.09 2.95
CA ALA A 100 1.77 6.54 3.07
C ALA A 100 3.13 7.14 3.41
N SER A 101 3.87 6.53 4.34
CA SER A 101 5.19 7.01 4.75
C SER A 101 6.19 6.95 3.60
N ALA A 102 6.16 5.88 2.81
CA ALA A 102 7.02 5.72 1.65
C ALA A 102 6.71 6.70 0.51
N LEU A 103 5.43 7.04 0.31
CA LEU A 103 4.97 7.87 -0.82
C LEU A 103 4.77 9.35 -0.46
N THR A 104 4.93 9.74 0.81
CA THR A 104 4.71 11.13 1.23
C THR A 104 5.74 12.05 0.57
N GLY A 105 5.24 13.06 -0.13
CA GLY A 105 6.06 14.01 -0.87
C GLY A 105 6.57 13.48 -2.21
N ILE A 106 6.26 12.25 -2.62
CA ILE A 106 6.67 11.71 -3.92
C ILE A 106 5.73 12.23 -5.01
N ARG A 107 6.33 12.75 -6.08
CA ARG A 107 5.68 13.07 -7.34
C ARG A 107 6.42 12.44 -8.49
N LEU A 108 5.65 11.88 -9.42
CA LEU A 108 6.16 11.37 -10.67
C LEU A 108 5.82 12.33 -11.79
N ARG A 109 6.70 12.46 -12.77
CA ARG A 109 6.43 13.22 -13.99
C ARG A 109 6.91 12.45 -15.21
N ASP A 110 6.01 12.28 -16.17
CA ASP A 110 6.36 11.68 -17.45
C ASP A 110 7.04 12.72 -18.39
N PRO A 111 7.71 12.27 -19.47
CA PRO A 111 8.28 13.15 -20.50
C PRO A 111 7.27 14.10 -21.15
N ASP A 112 5.98 13.74 -21.16
CA ASP A 112 4.88 14.55 -21.69
C ASP A 112 4.36 15.57 -20.66
N HIS A 113 5.05 15.71 -19.52
CA HIS A 113 4.79 16.63 -18.42
C HIS A 113 3.52 16.40 -17.61
N PHE A 114 2.91 15.22 -17.71
CA PHE A 114 1.84 14.83 -16.81
C PHE A 114 2.43 14.32 -15.50
N GLU A 115 1.80 14.72 -14.40
CA GLU A 115 2.22 14.34 -13.06
C GLU A 115 1.33 13.24 -12.48
N TRP A 116 1.89 12.51 -11.52
CA TRP A 116 1.17 11.63 -10.61
C TRP A 116 1.65 11.87 -9.18
N ALA A 117 0.71 11.94 -8.25
CA ALA A 117 1.01 11.88 -6.84
C ALA A 117 0.03 10.93 -6.16
N ALA A 118 0.51 10.20 -5.16
CA ALA A 118 -0.31 9.28 -4.38
C ALA A 118 -1.52 10.00 -3.74
N VAL A 119 -1.35 11.26 -3.33
CA VAL A 119 -2.40 12.08 -2.71
C VAL A 119 -3.61 12.34 -3.64
N ASP A 120 -3.44 12.23 -4.96
CA ASP A 120 -4.55 12.38 -5.91
C ASP A 120 -5.47 11.14 -5.90
N GLY A 121 -5.03 10.06 -5.25
CA GLY A 121 -5.79 8.82 -5.10
C GLY A 121 -5.95 8.03 -6.40
N VAL A 122 -5.17 8.35 -7.44
CA VAL A 122 -5.16 7.60 -8.69
C VAL A 122 -4.21 6.41 -8.52
N TYR A 123 -4.69 5.21 -8.84
CA TYR A 123 -3.87 3.99 -8.82
C TYR A 123 -2.71 4.15 -9.80
N PHE A 124 -1.49 3.80 -9.40
CA PHE A 124 -0.33 3.89 -10.29
C PHE A 124 -0.51 3.01 -11.53
N TYR A 125 -1.10 1.81 -11.36
CA TYR A 125 -1.49 0.94 -12.48
C TYR A 125 -2.37 1.66 -13.51
N SER A 126 -3.40 2.39 -13.05
CA SER A 126 -4.29 3.14 -13.93
C SER A 126 -3.57 4.32 -14.58
N TRP A 127 -2.69 5.00 -13.85
CA TRP A 127 -1.92 6.11 -14.39
C TRP A 127 -0.93 5.66 -15.46
N ILE A 128 -0.21 4.55 -15.26
CA ILE A 128 0.76 4.07 -16.25
C ILE A 128 0.09 3.55 -17.52
N ARG A 129 -1.13 3.01 -17.42
CA ARG A 129 -1.86 2.44 -18.57
C ARG A 129 -2.77 3.42 -19.30
N ASN A 130 -3.14 4.55 -18.69
CA ASN A 130 -4.03 5.50 -19.34
C ASN A 130 -3.39 6.28 -20.52
N ARG A 131 -2.07 6.10 -20.74
CA ARG A 131 -1.35 6.61 -21.91
C ARG A 131 -0.48 5.51 -22.52
N PRO A 132 -0.46 5.36 -23.85
CA PRO A 132 0.26 4.27 -24.51
C PRO A 132 1.79 4.31 -24.30
N ASN A 133 2.37 5.51 -24.15
CA ASN A 133 3.83 5.68 -24.10
C ASN A 133 4.44 5.47 -22.70
N ARG A 134 3.64 5.54 -21.63
CA ARG A 134 4.14 5.54 -20.24
C ARG A 134 4.81 4.24 -19.84
N MET A 135 4.33 3.11 -20.35
CA MET A 135 5.00 1.83 -20.16
C MET A 135 6.41 1.82 -20.76
N GLY A 136 6.59 2.42 -21.95
CA GLY A 136 7.91 2.60 -22.56
C GLY A 136 8.79 3.55 -21.73
N TYR A 137 8.23 4.68 -21.29
CA TYR A 137 8.97 5.62 -20.44
C TYR A 137 9.40 5.01 -19.11
N LEU A 138 8.58 4.16 -18.50
CA LEU A 138 8.93 3.42 -17.29
C LEU A 138 10.06 2.42 -17.55
N ALA A 139 9.97 1.65 -18.63
CA ALA A 139 11.00 0.68 -19.03
C ALA A 139 12.36 1.35 -19.31
N GLU A 140 12.33 2.55 -19.90
CA GLU A 140 13.52 3.36 -20.22
C GLU A 140 14.04 4.17 -19.02
N GLY A 141 13.37 4.12 -17.86
CA GLY A 141 13.75 4.90 -16.68
C GLY A 141 13.59 6.42 -16.85
N ARG A 142 12.66 6.85 -17.72
CA ARG A 142 12.44 8.25 -18.10
C ARG A 142 11.34 8.95 -17.30
N ILE A 143 10.69 8.24 -16.38
CA ILE A 143 9.75 8.85 -15.44
C ILE A 143 10.55 9.46 -14.31
N ASP A 144 10.46 10.78 -14.19
CA ASP A 144 11.19 11.54 -13.17
C ASP A 144 10.51 11.39 -11.81
N VAL A 145 11.27 11.01 -10.78
CA VAL A 145 10.81 10.86 -9.40
C VAL A 145 11.30 12.06 -8.60
N ARG A 146 10.37 12.87 -8.10
CA ARG A 146 10.67 14.10 -7.35
C ARG A 146 10.16 14.01 -5.93
N TYR A 147 10.93 14.58 -5.02
CA TYR A 147 10.48 14.84 -3.66
C TYR A 147 10.03 16.30 -3.53
N VAL A 148 8.79 16.51 -3.11
CA VAL A 148 8.16 17.81 -2.90
C VAL A 148 7.72 17.91 -1.44
N SER A 149 8.52 18.58 -0.62
CA SER A 149 8.25 18.78 0.80
C SER A 149 7.00 19.63 1.04
N GLY A 150 6.23 19.29 2.07
CA GLY A 150 5.11 20.12 2.56
C GLY A 150 3.84 20.04 1.71
N HIS A 151 3.81 19.23 0.64
CA HIS A 151 2.63 19.11 -0.22
C HIS A 151 1.48 18.31 0.43
N THR A 152 1.79 17.28 1.21
CA THR A 152 0.83 16.50 1.99
C THR A 152 1.48 15.94 3.25
N THR A 153 0.70 15.65 4.27
CA THR A 153 1.17 14.93 5.46
C THR A 153 0.98 13.43 5.27
N THR A 154 1.80 12.62 5.93
CA THR A 154 1.65 11.15 5.94
C THR A 154 0.25 10.72 6.37
N LYS A 155 -0.29 11.34 7.43
CA LYS A 155 -1.63 11.04 7.93
C LYS A 155 -2.72 11.31 6.88
N ARG A 156 -2.64 12.44 6.16
CA ARG A 156 -3.58 12.75 5.08
C ARG A 156 -3.44 11.75 3.93
N LEU A 157 -2.22 11.38 3.56
CA LEU A 157 -2.00 10.40 2.50
C LEU A 157 -2.52 9.02 2.90
N GLN A 158 -2.34 8.60 4.16
CA GLN A 158 -2.87 7.35 4.68
C GLN A 158 -4.41 7.30 4.53
N GLN A 159 -5.11 8.39 4.87
CA GLN A 159 -6.57 8.48 4.68
C GLN A 159 -6.98 8.32 3.21
N VAL A 160 -6.23 8.92 2.28
CA VAL A 160 -6.47 8.76 0.84
C VAL A 160 -6.26 7.31 0.42
N ILE A 161 -5.16 6.67 0.84
CA ILE A 161 -4.86 5.28 0.52
C ILE A 161 -5.96 4.36 1.07
N LYS A 162 -6.31 4.52 2.35
CA LYS A 162 -7.44 3.82 2.99
C LYS A 162 -8.72 3.93 2.17
N ALA A 163 -9.11 5.14 1.79
CA ALA A 163 -10.32 5.39 1.00
C ALA A 163 -10.28 4.76 -0.40
N ARG A 164 -9.08 4.46 -0.93
CA ARG A 164 -8.92 3.79 -2.23
C ARG A 164 -8.87 2.29 -2.15
N ILE A 165 -8.23 1.72 -1.14
CA ILE A 165 -7.96 0.29 -1.07
C ILE A 165 -8.98 -0.48 -0.24
N MET A 166 -9.62 0.16 0.74
CA MET A 166 -10.53 -0.54 1.65
C MET A 166 -11.84 -0.86 0.95
N THR A 167 -12.28 -2.10 1.10
CA THR A 167 -13.65 -2.48 0.76
C THR A 167 -14.64 -1.81 1.73
N PRO A 168 -15.92 -1.63 1.35
CA PRO A 168 -16.94 -1.10 2.25
C PRO A 168 -17.06 -1.87 3.56
N THR A 169 -16.90 -3.21 3.51
CA THR A 169 -16.95 -4.07 4.69
C THR A 169 -15.81 -3.77 5.66
N VAL A 170 -14.57 -3.68 5.16
CA VAL A 170 -13.40 -3.35 5.99
C VAL A 170 -13.53 -1.94 6.55
N ALA A 171 -13.95 -0.97 5.73
CA ALA A 171 -14.14 0.41 6.18
C ALA A 171 -15.17 0.53 7.31
N ALA A 172 -16.31 -0.16 7.19
CA ALA A 172 -17.35 -0.15 8.22
C ALA A 172 -16.90 -0.81 9.53
N MET A 173 -16.10 -1.88 9.44
CA MET A 173 -15.56 -2.54 10.62
C MET A 173 -14.54 -1.66 11.35
N LEU A 174 -13.60 -1.06 10.62
CA LEU A 174 -12.59 -0.18 11.20
C LEU A 174 -13.21 1.04 11.88
N ALA A 175 -14.27 1.60 11.31
CA ALA A 175 -14.98 2.72 11.92
C ALA A 175 -15.55 2.36 13.31
N ARG A 176 -16.03 1.12 13.50
CA ARG A 176 -16.52 0.64 14.80
C ARG A 176 -15.39 0.48 15.81
N VAL A 177 -14.30 -0.16 15.40
CA VAL A 177 -13.12 -0.35 16.27
C VAL A 177 -12.52 1.00 16.67
N GLU A 178 -12.46 1.96 15.74
CA GLU A 178 -12.03 3.32 16.06
C GLU A 178 -12.97 3.99 17.08
N GLU A 179 -14.29 3.89 16.94
CA GLU A 179 -15.22 4.42 17.95
C GLU A 179 -15.00 3.77 19.33
N ASP A 180 -14.85 2.45 19.38
CA ASP A 180 -14.68 1.70 20.64
C ASP A 180 -13.34 2.04 21.34
N VAL A 181 -12.23 2.08 20.59
CA VAL A 181 -10.90 2.43 21.13
C VAL A 181 -10.87 3.87 21.66
N TRP A 182 -11.56 4.80 21.00
CA TRP A 182 -11.65 6.19 21.47
C TRP A 182 -12.48 6.31 22.75
N HIS A 183 -13.50 5.45 22.92
CA HIS A 183 -14.31 5.41 24.12
C HIS A 183 -13.61 4.75 25.32
N GLU A 184 -12.69 3.82 25.10
CA GLU A 184 -11.90 3.19 26.17
C GLU A 184 -10.75 4.09 26.69
N GLN A 185 -10.35 5.10 25.92
CA GLN A 185 -9.26 6.03 26.27
C GLN A 185 -9.73 7.37 26.89
N ALA A 186 -11.04 7.60 27.01
CA ALA A 186 -11.66 8.83 27.52
C ALA A 186 -12.19 8.69 28.95
#